data_AF-A0AA40ZRN6-F1
#
_entry.id   AF-A0AA40ZRN6-F1
#
_cell.length_a   1.000
_cell.length_b   1.000
_cell.length_c   1.000
_cell.angle_alpha   90.00
_cell.angle_beta   90.00
_cell.angle_gamma   90.00
#
_symmetry.space_group_name_H-M   'P 1'
#
loop_
_entity.id
_entity.type
_entity.pdbx_description
1 polymer ?
#
loop_
_entity_poly.entity_id
_entity_poly.type
_entity_poly.pdbx_seq_one_letter_code
_entity_poly.pdbx_strand_id
1 'polypeptide(L)'
;MISQESDEVKLLFIEEALSLHGEWLCDILVEAIEKNKLRRTDALLDSINYSSFTDNGNPGLRFSFFGYGRAVDMTGYKRNKHEVDTMHDIWGMKRNKLKRTSNRWYAKNMYAGYYKLVSKIMYGLGEQEIARLKGILENRKNATI
;
A
#
# COMPACT_ATOMS: atom_id res chain seq x y z
N MET A 1 24.81 18.08 20.99
CA MET A 1 23.36 18.32 21.04
C MET A 1 22.71 18.43 19.67
N ILE A 2 23.32 19.09 18.66
CA ILE A 2 22.72 19.26 17.32
C ILE A 2 22.46 17.92 16.58
N SER A 3 23.26 16.87 16.81
CA SER A 3 23.09 15.57 16.16
C SER A 3 21.80 14.86 16.59
N GLN A 4 21.50 14.80 17.89
CA GLN A 4 20.35 14.06 18.41
C GLN A 4 19.02 14.67 17.94
N GLU A 5 18.92 16.01 17.98
CA GLU A 5 17.71 16.70 17.56
C GLU A 5 17.49 16.59 16.04
N SER A 6 18.57 16.53 15.26
CA SER A 6 18.53 16.25 13.81
C SER A 6 18.06 14.83 13.51
N ASP A 7 18.48 13.85 14.32
CA ASP A 7 18.13 12.45 14.12
C ASP A 7 16.69 12.14 14.58
N GLU A 8 16.20 12.79 15.64
CA GLU A 8 14.80 12.74 16.05
C GLU A 8 13.85 13.28 14.97
N VAL A 9 14.21 14.41 14.34
CA VAL A 9 13.42 14.98 13.22
C VAL A 9 13.35 14.01 12.05
N LYS A 10 14.47 13.37 11.67
CA LYS A 10 14.49 12.40 10.57
C LYS A 10 13.66 11.16 10.90
N LEU A 11 13.76 10.63 12.12
CA LEU A 11 12.98 9.48 12.56
C LEU A 11 11.49 9.79 12.48
N LEU A 12 11.08 10.93 13.03
CA LEU A 12 9.68 11.35 13.04
C LEU A 12 9.14 11.58 11.62
N PHE A 13 9.95 12.14 10.72
CA PHE A 13 9.61 12.26 9.31
C PHE A 13 9.37 10.89 8.65
N ILE A 14 10.26 9.92 8.89
CA ILE A 14 10.14 8.58 8.32
C ILE A 14 8.89 7.89 8.88
N GLU A 15 8.62 7.98 10.19
CA GLU A 15 7.44 7.40 10.82
C GLU A 15 6.14 7.97 10.23
N GLU A 16 6.03 9.28 10.07
CA GLU A 16 4.86 9.90 9.45
C GLU A 16 4.71 9.49 7.98
N ALA A 17 5.80 9.46 7.22
CA ALA A 17 5.78 9.03 5.83
C ALA A 17 5.33 7.57 5.67
N LEU A 18 5.78 6.69 6.58
CA LEU A 18 5.37 5.28 6.63
C LEU A 18 3.90 5.13 7.00
N SER A 19 3.42 5.88 7.99
CA SER A 19 2.00 5.83 8.40
C SER A 19 1.07 6.24 7.26
N LEU A 20 1.35 7.38 6.63
CA LEU A 20 0.57 7.86 5.47
C LEU A 20 0.60 6.87 4.29
N HIS A 21 1.72 6.18 4.11
CA HIS A 21 1.82 5.16 3.06
C HIS A 21 1.00 3.91 3.40
N GLY A 22 0.95 3.51 4.67
CA GLY A 22 0.13 2.40 5.16
C GLY A 22 -1.37 2.66 4.94
N GLU A 23 -1.83 3.86 5.28
CA GLU A 23 -3.20 4.31 5.05
C GLU A 23 -3.54 4.26 3.55
N TRP A 24 -2.68 4.86 2.71
CA TRP A 24 -2.84 4.84 1.26
C TRP A 24 -2.91 3.43 0.66
N LEU A 25 -2.14 2.46 1.18
CA LEU A 25 -2.22 1.06 0.77
C LEU A 25 -3.57 0.42 1.13
N CYS A 26 -4.12 0.75 2.29
CA CYS A 26 -5.43 0.29 2.71
C CYS A 26 -6.52 0.81 1.77
N ASP A 27 -6.55 2.13 1.53
CA ASP A 27 -7.55 2.77 0.67
C ASP A 27 -7.58 2.19 -0.74
N ILE A 28 -6.41 2.06 -1.36
CA ILE A 28 -6.33 1.52 -2.72
C ILE A 28 -6.72 0.05 -2.74
N LEU A 29 -6.46 -0.74 -1.69
CA LEU A 29 -6.88 -2.13 -1.64
C LEU A 29 -8.41 -2.23 -1.55
N VAL A 30 -9.01 -1.42 -0.69
CA VAL A 30 -10.47 -1.33 -0.56
C VAL A 30 -11.11 -0.92 -1.89
N GLU A 31 -10.64 0.16 -2.51
CA GLU A 31 -11.15 0.64 -3.81
C GLU A 31 -11.07 -0.47 -4.88
N ALA A 32 -9.97 -1.22 -4.91
CA ALA A 32 -9.78 -2.29 -5.88
C ALA A 32 -10.68 -3.50 -5.63
N ILE A 33 -10.96 -3.84 -4.37
CA ILE A 33 -11.90 -4.91 -4.01
C ILE A 33 -13.32 -4.52 -4.44
N GLU A 34 -13.72 -3.28 -4.18
CA GLU A 34 -15.04 -2.75 -4.55
C GLU A 34 -15.21 -2.67 -6.07
N LYS A 35 -14.25 -2.04 -6.77
CA LYS A 35 -14.29 -1.86 -8.23
C LYS A 35 -14.38 -3.18 -8.98
N ASN A 36 -13.66 -4.21 -8.50
CA ASN A 36 -13.65 -5.52 -9.13
C ASN A 36 -14.80 -6.42 -8.65
N LYS A 37 -15.70 -5.93 -7.80
CA LYS A 37 -16.83 -6.69 -7.21
C LYS A 37 -16.38 -8.01 -6.59
N LEU A 38 -15.23 -7.99 -5.91
CA LEU A 38 -14.62 -9.17 -5.28
C LEU A 38 -15.19 -9.46 -3.89
N ARG A 39 -16.03 -8.55 -3.38
CA ARG A 39 -16.76 -8.65 -2.11
C ARG A 39 -17.74 -9.82 -2.16
N ARG A 40 -17.38 -10.93 -1.50
CA ARG A 40 -18.29 -12.05 -1.19
C ARG A 40 -18.74 -12.04 0.26
N THR A 41 -17.82 -11.69 1.14
CA THR A 41 -18.00 -11.51 2.59
C THR A 41 -17.16 -10.30 3.01
N ASP A 42 -17.55 -9.65 4.11
CA ASP A 42 -16.86 -8.46 4.62
C ASP A 42 -15.53 -8.79 5.31
N ALA A 43 -15.31 -10.07 5.65
CA ALA A 43 -14.11 -10.57 6.32
C ALA A 43 -12.78 -10.18 5.65
N LEU A 44 -12.73 -10.01 4.31
CA LEU A 44 -11.51 -9.54 3.66
C LEU A 44 -11.26 -8.06 3.93
N LEU A 45 -12.31 -7.22 3.82
CA LEU A 45 -12.22 -5.78 4.08
C LEU A 45 -11.83 -5.53 5.54
N ASP A 46 -12.49 -6.24 6.45
CA ASP A 46 -12.24 -6.14 7.90
C ASP A 46 -10.83 -6.60 8.30
N SER A 47 -10.17 -7.39 7.46
CA SER A 47 -8.80 -7.87 7.71
C SER A 47 -7.70 -6.90 7.28
N ILE A 48 -8.04 -5.88 6.50
CA ILE A 48 -7.05 -4.93 5.97
C ILE A 48 -6.59 -4.03 7.11
N ASN A 49 -5.32 -4.11 7.44
CA ASN A 49 -4.74 -3.29 8.49
C ASN A 49 -3.28 -2.97 8.18
N TYR A 50 -2.78 -1.89 8.78
CA TYR A 50 -1.38 -1.56 8.81
C TYR A 50 -0.93 -1.27 10.25
N SER A 51 0.32 -1.57 10.55
CA SER A 51 0.93 -1.28 11.84
C SER A 51 2.35 -0.80 11.64
N SER A 52 2.75 0.25 12.34
CA SER A 52 4.15 0.63 12.48
C SER A 52 4.86 -0.34 13.43
N PHE A 53 6.13 -0.61 13.16
CA PHE A 53 7.00 -1.34 14.07
C PHE A 53 8.39 -0.71 14.05
N THR A 54 9.18 -0.95 15.09
CA THR A 54 10.58 -0.53 15.14
C THR A 54 11.45 -1.77 15.23
N ASP A 55 12.39 -1.92 14.30
CA ASP A 55 13.36 -3.01 14.30
C ASP A 55 14.78 -2.43 14.38
N ASN A 56 15.49 -2.75 15.47
CA ASN A 56 16.82 -2.22 15.77
C ASN A 56 16.93 -0.67 15.66
N GLY A 57 15.88 0.04 16.11
CA GLY A 57 15.83 1.51 16.04
C GLY A 57 15.41 2.08 14.68
N ASN A 58 15.14 1.25 13.68
CA ASN A 58 14.62 1.68 12.39
C ASN A 58 13.10 1.52 12.34
N PRO A 59 12.35 2.56 11.97
CA PRO A 59 10.91 2.46 11.79
C PRO A 59 10.59 1.66 10.52
N GLY A 60 9.58 0.81 10.63
CA GLY A 60 9.08 -0.07 9.58
C GLY A 60 7.57 -0.05 9.52
N LEU A 61 7.04 -0.36 8.33
CA LEU A 61 5.61 -0.47 8.09
C LEU A 61 5.26 -1.93 7.78
N ARG A 62 4.30 -2.48 8.53
CA ARG A 62 3.72 -3.78 8.25
C ARG A 62 2.31 -3.57 7.71
N PHE A 63 2.07 -4.09 6.53
CA PHE A 63 0.75 -4.15 5.92
C PHE A 63 0.26 -5.60 5.94
N SER A 64 -0.95 -5.83 6.44
CA SER A 64 -1.51 -7.17 6.66
C SER A 64 -2.96 -7.24 6.18
N PHE A 65 -3.31 -8.37 5.60
CA PHE A 65 -4.66 -8.74 5.17
C PHE A 65 -4.72 -10.27 5.05
N PHE A 66 -5.91 -10.85 4.97
CA PHE A 66 -6.02 -12.29 4.82
C PHE A 66 -5.37 -12.81 3.54
N GLY A 67 -4.61 -13.90 3.65
CA GLY A 67 -3.81 -14.45 2.54
C GLY A 67 -4.62 -14.80 1.28
N TYR A 68 -5.91 -15.13 1.41
CA TYR A 68 -6.79 -15.35 0.25
C TYR A 68 -7.09 -14.05 -0.51
N GLY A 69 -6.92 -12.87 0.06
CA GLY A 69 -6.99 -11.58 -0.65
C GLY A 69 -5.96 -11.49 -1.77
N ARG A 70 -4.74 -12.00 -1.55
CA ARG A 70 -3.69 -12.09 -2.58
C ARG A 70 -4.08 -13.07 -3.67
N ALA A 71 -4.68 -14.20 -3.28
CA ALA A 71 -5.22 -15.18 -4.23
C ALA A 71 -6.42 -14.62 -5.00
N VAL A 72 -7.26 -13.78 -4.41
CA VAL A 72 -8.40 -13.14 -5.08
C VAL A 72 -7.93 -12.03 -6.03
N ASP A 73 -6.89 -11.26 -5.71
CA ASP A 73 -6.24 -10.35 -6.66
C ASP A 73 -5.63 -11.13 -7.84
N MET A 74 -4.77 -12.12 -7.56
CA MET A 74 -4.06 -12.89 -8.60
C MET A 74 -4.97 -13.83 -9.42
N THR A 75 -6.05 -14.35 -8.83
CA THR A 75 -6.86 -15.45 -9.39
C THR A 75 -8.33 -15.12 -9.55
N GLY A 76 -8.82 -13.97 -9.06
CA GLY A 76 -10.22 -13.53 -9.20
C GLY A 76 -10.71 -13.51 -10.65
N TYR A 77 -9.79 -13.41 -11.60
CA TYR A 77 -10.07 -13.47 -13.03
C TYR A 77 -10.36 -14.89 -13.57
N LYS A 78 -10.07 -15.97 -12.84
CA LYS A 78 -10.33 -17.36 -13.29
C LYS A 78 -11.77 -17.83 -13.06
N ARG A 79 -12.67 -16.98 -12.56
CA ARG A 79 -14.07 -17.39 -12.28
C ARG A 79 -14.87 -17.79 -13.50
N ASN A 80 -14.49 -17.35 -14.70
CA ASN A 80 -15.16 -17.73 -15.95
C ASN A 80 -14.34 -18.77 -16.73
N LYS A 81 -14.07 -19.93 -16.13
CA LYS A 81 -13.53 -21.08 -16.88
C LYS A 81 -14.61 -21.80 -17.70
N HIS A 82 -15.89 -21.50 -17.46
CA HIS A 82 -17.07 -22.07 -18.13
C HIS A 82 -17.79 -21.06 -19.05
N GLU A 83 -17.17 -19.94 -19.40
CA GLU A 83 -17.70 -19.06 -20.44
C GLU A 83 -17.41 -19.74 -21.79
N VAL A 84 -18.35 -20.55 -22.25
CA VAL A 84 -18.29 -21.25 -23.53
C VAL A 84 -18.26 -20.19 -24.63
N ASP A 85 -17.16 -20.14 -25.38
CA ASP A 85 -16.98 -19.18 -26.45
C ASP A 85 -17.70 -19.71 -27.70
N THR A 86 -19.03 -19.61 -27.69
CA THR A 86 -19.91 -20.15 -28.75
C THR A 86 -19.46 -19.75 -30.17
N MET A 87 -18.81 -18.59 -30.33
CA MET A 87 -18.27 -18.12 -31.60
C MET A 87 -16.97 -18.82 -32.03
N HIS A 88 -16.13 -19.23 -31.09
CA HIS A 88 -14.97 -20.08 -31.38
C HIS A 88 -15.43 -21.49 -31.74
N ASP A 89 -16.38 -22.04 -30.98
CA ASP A 89 -16.84 -23.43 -31.14
C ASP A 89 -17.64 -23.63 -32.44
N ILE A 90 -18.41 -22.63 -32.89
CA ILE A 90 -19.20 -22.69 -34.13
C ILE A 90 -18.39 -22.25 -35.36
N TRP A 91 -17.57 -21.20 -35.25
CA TRP A 91 -16.95 -20.54 -36.41
C TRP A 91 -15.41 -20.62 -36.46
N GLY A 92 -14.76 -21.31 -35.52
CA GLY A 92 -13.32 -21.60 -35.55
C GLY A 92 -12.38 -20.39 -35.43
N MET A 93 -12.89 -19.19 -35.13
CA MET A 93 -12.06 -17.98 -35.03
C MET A 93 -11.13 -18.06 -33.81
N LYS A 94 -9.80 -18.09 -34.04
CA LYS A 94 -8.81 -18.00 -32.95
C LYS A 94 -8.92 -16.63 -32.26
N ARG A 95 -9.10 -16.63 -30.94
CA ARG A 95 -8.91 -15.43 -30.11
C ARG A 95 -7.45 -15.00 -30.15
N ASN A 96 -7.11 -14.11 -31.09
CA ASN A 96 -5.85 -13.37 -31.05
C ASN A 96 -5.92 -12.35 -29.91
N LYS A 97 -5.59 -12.78 -28.69
CA LYS A 97 -5.01 -11.96 -27.63
C LYS A 97 -4.74 -12.85 -26.42
N LEU A 98 -3.47 -12.98 -26.04
CA LEU A 98 -3.11 -13.21 -24.65
C LEU A 98 -3.84 -12.15 -23.83
N LYS A 99 -4.88 -12.53 -23.08
CA LYS A 99 -5.46 -11.66 -22.06
C LYS A 99 -4.34 -11.36 -21.06
N ARG A 100 -3.64 -10.23 -21.26
CA ARG A 100 -2.66 -9.72 -20.30
C ARG A 100 -3.39 -9.63 -18.97
N THR A 101 -2.90 -10.38 -17.99
CA THR A 101 -3.45 -10.43 -16.63
C THR A 101 -3.59 -9.00 -16.09
N SER A 102 -4.85 -8.55 -16.02
CA SER A 102 -5.22 -7.18 -15.69
C SER A 102 -5.26 -6.91 -14.18
N ASN A 103 -5.25 -7.96 -13.36
CA ASN A 103 -5.12 -7.80 -11.90
C ASN A 103 -3.64 -7.73 -11.53
N ARG A 104 -3.17 -6.49 -11.45
CA ARG A 104 -1.83 -6.13 -11.00
C ARG A 104 -1.89 -5.22 -9.78
N TRP A 105 -2.94 -5.31 -8.96
CA TRP A 105 -3.06 -4.41 -7.81
C TRP A 105 -1.82 -4.54 -6.93
N TYR A 106 -1.45 -5.77 -6.59
CA TYR A 106 -0.23 -6.03 -5.83
C TYR A 106 1.01 -5.48 -6.55
N ALA A 107 1.19 -5.80 -7.84
CA ALA A 107 2.39 -5.39 -8.56
C ALA A 107 2.51 -3.87 -8.76
N LYS A 108 1.39 -3.17 -8.95
CA LYS A 108 1.36 -1.71 -9.12
C LYS A 108 1.52 -1.00 -7.78
N ASN A 109 0.80 -1.42 -6.76
CA ASN A 109 0.68 -0.66 -5.53
C ASN A 109 1.76 -1.02 -4.51
N MET A 110 2.14 -2.30 -4.40
CA MET A 110 3.27 -2.68 -3.52
C MET A 110 4.61 -2.26 -4.13
N TYR A 111 4.91 -2.64 -5.38
CA TYR A 111 6.23 -2.34 -5.95
C TYR A 111 6.38 -0.89 -6.40
N ALA A 112 5.41 -0.31 -7.13
CA ALA A 112 5.53 1.10 -7.54
C ALA A 112 5.26 2.06 -6.36
N GLY A 113 4.39 1.68 -5.41
CA GLY A 113 4.19 2.43 -4.18
C GLY A 113 5.44 2.48 -3.31
N TYR A 114 6.19 1.38 -3.23
CA TYR A 114 7.49 1.35 -2.56
C TYR A 114 8.46 2.41 -3.11
N TYR A 115 8.63 2.49 -4.43
CA TYR A 115 9.53 3.51 -5.01
C TYR A 115 9.04 4.94 -4.77
N LYS A 116 7.72 5.17 -4.74
CA LYS A 116 7.16 6.48 -4.36
C LYS A 116 7.47 6.82 -2.91
N LEU A 117 7.33 5.86 -2.00
CA LEU A 117 7.67 6.04 -0.58
C LEU A 117 9.17 6.35 -0.43
N VAL A 118 10.04 5.56 -1.07
CA VAL A 118 11.49 5.80 -1.06
C VAL A 118 11.82 7.19 -1.57
N SER A 119 11.24 7.61 -2.70
CA SER A 119 11.44 8.96 -3.25
C SER A 119 10.96 10.05 -2.30
N LYS A 120 9.79 9.87 -1.66
CA LYS A 120 9.27 10.80 -0.64
C LYS A 120 10.19 10.90 0.56
N ILE A 121 10.77 9.79 1.02
CA ILE A 121 11.72 9.79 2.15
C ILE A 121 13.03 10.47 1.73
N MET A 122 13.55 10.16 0.54
CA MET A 122 14.84 10.70 0.07
C MET A 122 14.80 12.21 -0.20
N TYR A 123 13.71 12.72 -0.77
CA TYR A 123 13.65 14.11 -1.25
C TYR A 123 12.62 14.98 -0.52
N GLY A 124 11.77 14.41 0.33
CA GLY A 124 10.68 15.13 0.97
C GLY A 124 11.07 15.91 2.23
N LEU A 125 12.28 15.70 2.76
CA LEU A 125 12.77 16.42 3.94
C LEU A 125 13.33 17.80 3.54
N GLY A 126 12.45 18.74 3.24
CA GLY A 126 12.81 20.14 2.96
C GLY A 126 12.91 21.00 4.23
N GLU A 127 13.40 22.24 4.09
CA GLU A 127 13.57 23.17 5.21
C GLU A 127 12.27 23.49 5.94
N GLN A 128 11.17 23.65 5.19
CA GLN A 128 9.83 23.88 5.75
C GLN A 128 9.36 22.68 6.59
N GLU A 129 9.61 21.47 6.10
CA GLU A 129 9.22 20.24 6.79
C GLU A 129 10.01 20.08 8.09
N ILE A 130 11.32 20.34 8.05
CA ILE A 130 12.18 20.34 9.23
C ILE A 130 11.67 21.35 10.28
N ALA A 131 11.28 22.55 9.86
CA ALA A 131 10.74 23.57 10.77
C ALA A 131 9.43 23.11 11.44
N ARG A 132 8.52 22.50 10.66
CA ARG A 132 7.27 21.92 11.20
C ARG A 132 7.55 20.84 12.23
N LEU A 133 8.45 19.91 11.91
CA LEU A 133 8.76 18.77 12.78
C LEU A 133 9.47 19.19 14.06
N LYS A 134 10.36 20.19 14.00
CA LYS A 134 10.96 20.82 15.19
C LYS A 134 9.90 21.41 16.11
N GLY A 135 8.93 22.16 15.56
CA GLY A 135 7.83 22.70 16.35
C GLY A 135 6.97 21.61 17.03
N ILE A 136 6.74 20.48 16.36
CA ILE A 136 6.04 19.33 16.96
C ILE A 136 6.86 18.74 18.11
N LEU A 137 8.17 18.56 17.93
CA LEU A 137 9.05 18.03 18.98
C LEU A 137 9.13 18.95 20.20
N GLU A 138 9.23 20.27 19.99
CA GLU A 138 9.20 21.26 21.06
C GLU A 138 7.89 21.20 21.85
N ASN A 139 6.74 21.12 21.16
CA ASN A 139 5.44 20.98 21.80
C ASN A 139 5.33 19.69 22.63
N ARG A 140 5.88 18.57 22.14
CA ARG A 140 5.91 17.31 22.90
C ARG A 140 6.78 17.42 24.16
N LYS A 141 7.96 18.06 24.06
CA LYS A 141 8.83 18.32 25.22
C LYS A 141 8.11 19.17 26.27
N ASN A 142 7.41 20.22 25.85
CA ASN A 142 6.66 21.11 26.75
C ASN A 142 5.42 20.44 27.38
N ALA A 143 4.77 19.50 26.69
CA ALA A 143 3.61 18.77 27.22
C ALA A 143 3.97 17.64 28.21
N THR A 144 5.26 17.29 28.31
CA THR A 144 5.74 16.22 29.20
C THR A 144 6.31 16.77 30.52
N ILE A 145 6.34 18.10 30.67
CA ILE A 145 6.69 18.85 31.91
C ILE A 145 5.39 19.22 32.63
#